data_AF-A0A420HQ41-F1
#
_entry.id   AF-A0A420HQ41-F1
#
_cell.length_a   1.000
_cell.length_b   1.000
_cell.length_c   1.000
_cell.angle_alpha   90.00
_cell.angle_beta   90.00
_cell.angle_gamma   90.00
#
_symmetry.space_group_name_H-M   'P 1'
#
loop_
_entity.id
_entity.type
_entity.pdbx_description
1 polymer ?
#
loop_
_entity_poly.entity_id
_entity_poly.type
_entity_poly.pdbx_seq_one_letter_code
_entity_poly.pdbx_strand_id
1 'polypeptide(L)'
;MSASLAPQCNESKERYDSCFLKWYSEKYLRGNVTKDDCASLFEEYKACLSSVLKDRGIDKMLKNARDDHKENDSLYQRKFKSNPTAIHFDDLISS
;
A
#
# COMPACT_ATOMS: atom_id res chain seq x y z
N MET A 1 16.40 4.12 -4.66
CA MET A 1 14.94 4.14 -4.87
C MET A 1 14.59 4.73 -6.23
N SER A 2 13.42 4.40 -6.77
CA SER A 2 12.84 5.13 -7.89
C SER A 2 12.44 6.54 -7.46
N ALA A 3 12.53 7.51 -8.37
CA ALA A 3 12.03 8.85 -8.12
C ALA A 3 10.49 8.84 -7.97
N SER A 4 9.98 9.73 -7.12
CA SER A 4 8.55 9.99 -7.03
C SER A 4 8.06 10.76 -8.25
N LEU A 5 6.74 10.72 -8.48
CA LEU A 5 6.07 11.53 -9.49
C LEU A 5 6.33 13.04 -9.30
N ALA A 6 6.58 13.44 -8.07
CA ALA A 6 6.85 14.80 -7.64
C ALA A 6 8.21 14.86 -6.93
N PRO A 7 9.19 15.66 -7.41
CA PRO A 7 10.51 15.75 -6.80
C PRO A 7 10.46 16.14 -5.31
N GLN A 8 9.49 16.95 -4.91
CA GLN A 8 9.27 17.36 -3.52
C GLN A 8 8.86 16.22 -2.58
N CYS A 9 8.36 15.09 -3.12
CA CYS A 9 8.00 13.92 -2.33
C CYS A 9 9.09 12.83 -2.37
N ASN A 10 10.27 13.09 -2.95
CA ASN A 10 11.33 12.09 -3.06
C ASN A 10 11.87 11.67 -1.69
N GLU A 11 12.09 12.63 -0.79
CA GLU A 11 12.65 12.34 0.53
C GLU A 11 11.70 11.48 1.39
N SER A 12 10.41 11.83 1.43
CA SER A 12 9.41 11.02 2.14
C SER A 12 9.21 9.66 1.50
N LYS A 13 9.26 9.58 0.17
CA LYS A 13 9.24 8.32 -0.58
C LYS A 13 10.42 7.42 -0.21
N GLU A 14 11.63 7.96 -0.18
CA GLU A 14 12.84 7.18 0.10
C GLU A 14 12.83 6.61 1.52
N ARG A 15 12.38 7.42 2.50
CA ARG A 15 12.19 6.97 3.89
C ARG A 15 11.17 5.83 3.98
N TYR A 16 10.01 6.00 3.33
CA TYR A 16 8.96 4.97 3.30
C TYR A 16 9.42 3.69 2.58
N ASP A 17 9.95 3.81 1.36
CA ASP A 17 10.39 2.65 0.56
C ASP A 17 11.47 1.85 1.30
N SER A 18 12.38 2.51 2.03
CA SER A 18 13.45 1.84 2.78
C SER A 18 12.87 1.00 3.91
N CYS A 19 11.91 1.59 4.65
CA CYS A 19 11.17 0.88 5.70
C CYS A 19 10.39 -0.30 5.12
N PHE A 20 9.62 -0.04 4.06
CA PHE A 20 8.76 -1.02 3.44
C PHE A 20 9.55 -2.22 2.90
N LEU A 21 10.67 -2.02 2.21
CA LEU A 21 11.47 -3.12 1.66
C LEU A 21 12.07 -4.02 2.74
N LYS A 22 12.49 -3.41 3.86
CA LYS A 22 12.98 -4.16 5.03
C LYS A 22 11.85 -4.97 5.66
N TRP A 23 10.72 -4.32 5.94
CA TRP A 23 9.54 -4.98 6.50
C TRP A 23 9.02 -6.08 5.57
N TYR A 24 8.98 -5.85 4.26
CA TYR A 24 8.53 -6.82 3.28
C TYR A 24 9.42 -8.08 3.28
N SER A 25 10.73 -7.90 3.30
CA SER A 25 11.69 -9.01 3.30
C SER A 25 11.73 -9.76 4.62
N GLU A 26 11.61 -9.04 5.74
CA GLU A 26 11.84 -9.61 7.07
C GLU A 26 10.58 -10.10 7.78
N LYS A 27 9.43 -9.50 7.48
CA LYS A 27 8.15 -9.70 8.18
C LYS A 27 7.16 -10.39 7.25
N TYR A 28 6.82 -9.73 6.15
CA TYR A 28 5.82 -10.21 5.18
C TYR A 28 6.18 -11.57 4.60
N LEU A 29 7.35 -11.68 3.95
CA LEU A 29 7.73 -12.91 3.25
C LEU A 29 7.97 -14.08 4.22
N ARG A 30 8.20 -13.80 5.50
CA ARG A 30 8.43 -14.82 6.54
C ARG A 30 7.17 -15.19 7.32
N GLY A 31 6.01 -14.62 6.97
CA GLY A 31 4.77 -14.90 7.67
C GLY A 31 4.68 -14.30 9.07
N ASN A 32 5.52 -13.31 9.39
CA ASN A 32 5.56 -12.65 10.69
C ASN A 32 5.19 -11.18 10.56
N VAL A 33 3.93 -10.90 10.25
CA VAL A 33 3.45 -9.53 10.19
C VAL A 33 2.53 -9.33 11.37
N THR A 34 3.06 -8.53 12.29
CA THR A 34 2.48 -8.26 13.59
C THR A 34 2.40 -6.75 13.86
N LYS A 35 2.60 -5.93 12.84
CA LYS A 35 2.37 -4.48 12.83
C LYS A 35 2.81 -3.89 11.50
N ASP A 36 2.13 -2.82 11.12
CA ASP A 36 2.62 -1.91 10.10
C ASP A 36 3.61 -0.92 10.73
N ASP A 37 4.88 -1.31 10.73
CA ASP A 37 5.98 -0.49 11.27
C ASP A 37 6.23 0.79 10.44
N CYS A 38 5.70 0.84 9.21
CA CYS A 38 5.97 1.91 8.24
C CYS A 38 4.78 2.86 8.05
N ALA A 39 3.66 2.64 8.75
CA ALA A 39 2.42 3.39 8.58
C ALA A 39 2.59 4.91 8.70
N SER A 40 3.40 5.38 9.66
CA SER A 40 3.65 6.82 9.85
C SER A 40 4.38 7.43 8.66
N LEU A 41 5.43 6.75 8.17
CA LEU A 41 6.19 7.16 6.99
C LEU A 41 5.32 7.13 5.73
N PHE A 42 4.42 6.16 5.65
CA PHE A 42 3.47 6.06 4.54
C PHE A 42 2.50 7.25 4.51
N GLU A 43 1.93 7.63 5.66
CA GLU A 43 1.00 8.76 5.71
C GLU A 43 1.70 10.09 5.37
N GLU A 44 2.96 10.28 5.78
CA GLU A 44 3.77 11.44 5.34
C GLU A 44 3.94 11.48 3.82
N TYR A 45 4.34 10.36 3.22
CA TYR A 45 4.51 10.25 1.77
C TYR A 45 3.18 10.44 1.02
N LYS A 46 2.13 9.77 1.47
CA LYS A 46 0.78 9.82 0.90
C LYS A 46 0.18 11.21 0.98
N ALA A 47 0.37 11.95 2.07
CA ALA A 47 -0.07 13.33 2.18
C ALA A 47 0.60 14.21 1.11
N CYS A 48 1.92 14.09 0.94
CA CYS A 48 2.66 14.80 -0.11
C CYS A 48 2.16 14.41 -1.52
N LEU A 49 1.96 13.12 -1.78
CA LEU A 49 1.53 12.67 -3.09
C LEU A 49 0.10 13.12 -3.40
N SER A 50 -0.79 13.11 -2.40
CA SER A 50 -2.20 13.45 -2.57
C SER A 50 -2.43 14.90 -2.98
N SER A 51 -1.60 15.85 -2.52
CA SER A 51 -1.68 17.24 -2.99
C SER A 51 -1.26 17.34 -4.46
N VAL A 52 -0.14 16.71 -4.84
CA VAL A 52 0.38 16.76 -6.21
C VAL A 52 -0.56 16.10 -7.22
N LEU A 53 -1.20 14.99 -6.85
CA LEU A 53 -2.16 14.30 -7.71
C LEU A 53 -3.37 15.19 -8.02
N LYS A 54 -3.83 15.98 -7.04
CA LYS A 54 -4.92 16.96 -7.22
C LYS A 54 -4.48 18.13 -8.08
N ASP A 55 -3.31 18.69 -7.83
CA ASP A 55 -2.77 19.84 -8.59
C ASP A 55 -2.58 19.49 -10.08
N ARG A 56 -2.25 18.23 -10.37
CA ARG A 56 -2.11 17.72 -11.74
C ARG A 56 -3.43 17.25 -12.37
N GLY A 57 -4.54 17.26 -11.63
CA GLY A 57 -5.86 16.84 -12.12
C GLY A 57 -5.98 15.34 -12.44
N ILE A 58 -5.07 14.51 -11.93
CA ILE A 58 -5.06 13.05 -12.15
C ILE A 58 -5.74 12.27 -11.04
N ASP A 59 -6.13 12.95 -9.96
CA ASP A 59 -6.81 12.38 -8.80
C ASP A 59 -8.14 11.70 -9.17
N LYS A 60 -8.95 12.32 -10.04
CA LYS A 60 -10.23 11.75 -10.48
C LYS A 60 -10.06 10.49 -11.33
N MET A 61 -9.12 10.52 -12.27
CA MET A 61 -8.80 9.35 -13.11
C MET A 61 -8.27 8.20 -12.24
N LEU A 62 -7.36 8.51 -11.32
CA LEU A 62 -6.79 7.52 -10.40
C LEU A 62 -7.87 6.92 -9.48
N LYS A 63 -8.82 7.75 -9.01
CA LYS A 63 -9.94 7.28 -8.19
C LYS A 63 -10.86 6.35 -8.97
N ASN A 64 -11.23 6.71 -10.20
CA ASN A 64 -12.07 5.88 -11.05
C ASN A 64 -11.39 4.53 -11.30
N ALA A 65 -10.12 4.52 -11.71
CA ALA A 65 -9.37 3.29 -11.96
C ALA A 65 -9.28 2.39 -10.71
N ARG A 66 -9.24 2.98 -9.51
CA ARG A 66 -9.28 2.24 -8.23
C ARG A 66 -10.67 1.69 -7.91
N ASP A 67 -11.73 2.39 -8.30
CA ASP A 67 -13.11 2.00 -8.01
C ASP A 67 -13.64 0.98 -9.04
N ASP A 68 -13.14 0.98 -10.28
CA ASP A 68 -13.61 0.12 -11.39
C ASP A 68 -13.56 -1.39 -11.09
N HIS A 69 -12.60 -1.84 -10.26
CA HIS A 69 -12.45 -3.25 -9.87
C HIS A 69 -12.90 -3.56 -8.44
N LYS A 70 -13.41 -2.56 -7.71
CA LYS A 70 -13.65 -2.68 -6.27
C LYS A 70 -14.64 -3.80 -5.91
N GLU A 71 -15.72 -3.96 -6.68
CA GLU A 71 -16.70 -5.01 -6.42
C GLU A 71 -16.11 -6.41 -6.68
N ASN A 72 -15.36 -6.54 -7.78
CA ASN A 72 -14.70 -7.77 -8.17
C ASN A 72 -13.65 -8.19 -7.14
N ASP A 73 -12.80 -7.25 -6.72
CA ASP A 73 -11.79 -7.45 -5.68
C ASP A 73 -12.44 -7.85 -4.35
N SER A 74 -13.56 -7.21 -3.99
CA SER A 74 -14.31 -7.54 -2.76
C SER A 74 -14.92 -8.95 -2.78
N LEU A 75 -15.23 -9.48 -3.95
CA LEU A 75 -15.78 -10.82 -4.13
C LEU A 75 -14.68 -11.87 -4.06
N TYR A 76 -13.53 -11.62 -4.70
CA TYR A 76 -12.40 -12.54 -4.67
C TYR A 76 -11.67 -12.53 -3.32
N GLN A 77 -11.47 -11.37 -2.68
CA GLN A 77 -10.93 -11.29 -1.32
C GLN A 77 -11.82 -12.04 -0.31
N ARG A 78 -13.16 -12.01 -0.48
CA ARG A 78 -14.09 -12.82 0.35
C ARG A 78 -13.95 -14.31 0.12
N LYS A 79 -13.71 -14.75 -1.12
CA LYS A 79 -13.53 -16.19 -1.41
C LYS A 79 -12.28 -16.75 -0.75
N PHE A 80 -11.20 -15.98 -0.63
CA PHE A 80 -10.01 -16.39 0.14
C PHE A 80 -10.30 -16.53 1.64
N LYS A 81 -11.15 -15.69 2.23
CA LYS A 81 -11.62 -15.81 3.63
C LYS A 81 -12.46 -17.06 3.94
N SER A 82 -12.89 -17.80 2.93
CA SER A 82 -13.79 -18.97 3.08
C SER A 82 -13.15 -20.33 2.74
N ASN A 83 -11.87 -20.35 2.33
CA ASN A 83 -11.21 -21.59 1.90
C ASN A 83 -10.14 -22.02 2.92
N PRO A 84 -10.33 -23.10 3.69
CA PRO A 84 -9.46 -23.48 4.83
C PRO A 84 -8.01 -23.83 4.49
N THR A 85 -7.64 -23.92 3.20
CA THR A 85 -6.31 -24.36 2.72
C THR A 85 -5.51 -23.30 1.98
N ALA A 86 -6.01 -22.06 1.86
CA ALA A 86 -5.25 -20.96 1.26
C ALA A 86 -4.47 -20.21 2.36
N ILE A 87 -3.13 -20.16 2.24
CA ILE A 87 -2.30 -19.34 3.13
C ILE A 87 -2.75 -17.88 3.03
N HIS A 88 -3.23 -17.36 4.16
CA HIS A 88 -3.94 -16.11 4.28
C HIS A 88 -2.98 -14.91 4.28
N PHE A 89 -3.17 -14.00 3.33
CA PHE A 89 -2.43 -12.74 3.29
C PHE A 89 -2.98 -11.70 4.31
N ASP A 90 -4.25 -11.85 4.71
CA ASP A 90 -4.89 -11.01 5.73
C ASP A 90 -4.44 -11.30 7.18
N ASP A 91 -3.91 -12.50 7.47
CA ASP A 91 -3.35 -12.83 8.80
C ASP A 91 -2.03 -12.12 9.07
N LEU A 92 -1.44 -11.54 8.02
CA LEU A 92 -0.26 -10.74 8.14
C LEU A 92 -0.62 -9.29 8.52
N ILE A 93 -1.67 -8.67 7.98
CA ILE A 93 -1.88 -7.23 8.23
C ILE A 93 -2.63 -6.94 9.56
N SER A 94 -3.06 -7.96 10.32
CA SER A 94 -3.87 -7.77 11.54
C SER A 94 -3.32 -8.36 12.85
N SER A 95 -2.06 -8.81 12.93
CA SER A 95 -1.38 -8.82 14.25
C SER A 95 -0.55 -7.58 14.39
#